data_AF-A0AAD6KGS3-F1
#
_entry.id   AF-A0AAD6KGS3-F1
#
_cell.length_a   1.000
_cell.length_b   1.000
_cell.length_c   1.000
_cell.angle_alpha   90.00
_cell.angle_beta   90.00
_cell.angle_gamma   90.00
#
_symmetry.space_group_name_H-M   'P 1'
#
loop_
_entity.id
_entity.type
_entity.pdbx_description
1 polymer ?
#
loop_
_entity_poly.entity_id
_entity_poly.type
_entity_poly.pdbx_seq_one_letter_code
_entity_poly.pdbx_strand_id
1 'polypeptide(L)'
;MELTLLLLSLAPLILLLVIRIFSLKDASRSAKNLPPGSLGWPIFGETLEFLFGKPEKFVFDRMKKYSSDIFKTRILGEKTVVICGPDGNKYLFSNEQKLFTAFRPHSMRKLFRSHQAAAPIEVSREAASKILRSPGFLKPEALVRYLGKMDSITQQQMQTYWEGKDEVKAFPFAKTLTLSLACRFFLGSDDPERIARLVSNF
;
A
#
# COMPACT_ATOMS: atom_id res chain seq x y z
N MET A 1 -47.16 9.36 -9.68
CA MET A 1 -46.92 9.15 -8.23
C MET A 1 -46.89 7.66 -7.90
N GLU A 2 -47.84 6.86 -8.40
CA GLU A 2 -47.88 5.40 -8.17
C GLU A 2 -46.65 4.64 -8.72
N LEU A 3 -46.21 4.93 -9.95
CA LEU A 3 -45.09 4.21 -10.57
C LEU A 3 -43.74 4.47 -9.87
N THR A 4 -43.53 5.70 -9.37
CA THR A 4 -42.34 6.09 -8.61
C THR A 4 -42.29 5.43 -7.24
N LEU A 5 -43.44 5.24 -6.59
CA LEU A 5 -43.55 4.55 -5.30
C LEU A 5 -43.30 3.04 -5.44
N LEU A 6 -43.78 2.43 -6.53
CA LEU A 6 -43.51 1.03 -6.90
C LEU A 6 -42.01 0.79 -7.19
N LEU A 7 -41.35 1.69 -7.93
CA LEU A 7 -39.92 1.60 -8.19
C LEU A 7 -39.08 1.75 -6.91
N LEU A 8 -39.48 2.63 -5.99
CA LEU A 8 -38.82 2.82 -4.70
C LEU A 8 -38.93 1.59 -3.78
N SER A 9 -40.05 0.86 -3.82
CA SER A 9 -40.25 -0.33 -2.97
C SER A 9 -39.57 -1.59 -3.53
N LEU A 10 -39.41 -1.71 -4.85
CA LEU A 10 -38.72 -2.81 -5.52
C LEU A 10 -37.20 -2.75 -5.38
N ALA A 11 -36.61 -1.54 -5.36
CA ALA A 11 -35.16 -1.35 -5.23
C ALA A 11 -34.51 -2.07 -4.02
N PRO A 12 -35.03 -1.97 -2.77
CA PRO A 12 -34.46 -2.69 -1.63
C PRO A 12 -34.67 -4.21 -1.72
N LEU A 13 -35.78 -4.66 -2.30
CA LEU A 13 -36.04 -6.09 -2.49
C LEU A 13 -35.06 -6.71 -3.48
N ILE A 14 -34.81 -6.02 -4.60
CA ILE A 14 -33.80 -6.41 -5.60
C ILE A 14 -32.41 -6.40 -4.96
N LEU A 15 -32.08 -5.36 -4.19
CA LEU A 15 -30.80 -5.27 -3.48
C LEU A 15 -30.60 -6.45 -2.51
N LEU A 16 -31.61 -6.79 -1.72
CA LEU A 16 -31.56 -7.94 -0.80
C LEU A 16 -31.41 -9.26 -1.56
N LEU A 17 -32.13 -9.44 -2.66
CA LEU A 17 -32.07 -10.63 -3.49
C LEU A 17 -30.68 -10.78 -4.12
N VAL A 18 -30.10 -9.68 -4.61
CA VAL A 18 -28.71 -9.63 -5.12
C VAL A 18 -27.71 -9.98 -4.01
N ILE A 19 -27.82 -9.38 -2.82
CA ILE A 19 -26.94 -9.69 -1.67
C ILE A 19 -27.05 -11.17 -1.28
N ARG A 20 -28.26 -11.74 -1.26
CA ARG A 20 -28.50 -13.15 -0.96
C ARG A 20 -27.87 -14.07 -2.00
N ILE A 21 -28.06 -13.80 -3.29
CA ILE A 21 -27.45 -14.57 -4.38
C ILE A 21 -25.92 -14.56 -4.25
N PHE A 22 -25.32 -13.39 -4.02
CA PHE A 22 -23.88 -13.30 -3.86
C PHE A 22 -23.38 -14.03 -2.59
N SER A 23 -24.10 -13.91 -1.47
CA SER A 23 -23.73 -14.57 -0.22
C SER A 23 -23.80 -16.09 -0.32
N LEU A 24 -24.83 -16.63 -0.99
CA LEU A 24 -24.97 -18.07 -1.23
C LEU A 24 -23.87 -18.59 -2.16
N LYS A 25 -23.45 -17.81 -3.16
CA LYS A 25 -22.37 -18.16 -4.09
C LYS A 25 -20.99 -18.20 -3.42
N ASP A 26 -20.73 -17.35 -2.43
CA ASP A 26 -19.50 -17.40 -1.64
C ASP A 26 -19.55 -18.55 -0.60
N ALA A 27 -20.72 -18.89 -0.05
CA ALA A 27 -20.89 -20.02 0.88
C ALA A 27 -20.68 -21.38 0.20
N SER A 28 -21.21 -21.59 -1.02
CA SER A 28 -21.05 -22.86 -1.75
C SER A 28 -19.61 -23.12 -2.21
N ARG A 29 -18.76 -22.09 -2.20
CA ARG A 29 -17.33 -22.15 -2.57
C ARG A 29 -16.39 -22.32 -1.37
N SER A 30 -16.88 -22.64 -0.18
CA SER A 30 -16.03 -22.98 0.96
C SER A 30 -15.33 -24.32 0.72
N ALA A 31 -14.22 -24.31 -0.02
CA ALA A 31 -13.35 -25.46 -0.17
C ALA A 31 -12.86 -25.90 1.23
N LYS A 32 -12.90 -27.21 1.49
CA LYS A 32 -12.66 -27.83 2.81
C LYS A 32 -11.30 -27.50 3.45
N ASN A 33 -10.36 -26.95 2.66
CA ASN A 33 -8.96 -26.72 3.08
C ASN A 33 -8.53 -25.24 3.03
N LEU A 34 -9.47 -24.30 3.08
CA LEU A 34 -9.12 -22.87 3.14
C LEU A 34 -8.84 -22.43 4.59
N PRO A 35 -7.95 -21.42 4.79
CA PRO A 35 -7.75 -20.81 6.09
C PRO A 35 -9.07 -20.32 6.71
N PRO A 36 -9.17 -20.28 8.06
CA PRO A 36 -10.31 -19.70 8.74
C PRO A 36 -10.43 -18.21 8.40
N GLY A 37 -11.65 -17.66 8.45
CA GLY A 37 -11.87 -16.23 8.17
C GLY A 37 -13.14 -15.94 7.38
N SER A 38 -13.44 -14.65 7.23
CA SER A 38 -14.64 -14.14 6.57
C SER A 38 -14.26 -13.38 5.31
N LEU A 39 -14.97 -13.61 4.21
CA LEU A 39 -14.82 -12.80 2.99
C LEU A 39 -15.58 -11.45 3.06
N GLY A 40 -16.25 -11.15 4.18
CA GLY A 40 -16.98 -9.90 4.38
C GLY A 40 -18.13 -9.70 3.40
N TRP A 41 -18.34 -8.44 2.99
CA TRP A 41 -19.39 -8.08 2.05
C TRP A 41 -19.12 -8.62 0.63
N PRO A 42 -20.15 -9.01 -0.14
CA PRO A 42 -20.01 -9.57 -1.49
C PRO A 42 -19.05 -8.87 -2.47
N ILE A 43 -18.96 -7.54 -2.41
CA ILE A 43 -18.20 -6.71 -3.35
C ILE A 43 -16.95 -6.14 -2.65
N PHE A 44 -17.15 -5.36 -1.59
CA PHE A 44 -16.06 -4.66 -0.90
C PHE A 44 -15.34 -5.51 0.14
N GLY A 45 -15.87 -6.69 0.49
CA GLY A 45 -15.32 -7.53 1.54
C GLY A 45 -15.24 -6.79 2.87
N GLU A 46 -14.03 -6.73 3.42
CA GLU A 46 -13.69 -5.97 4.62
C GLU A 46 -12.81 -4.74 4.29
N THR A 47 -12.78 -4.30 3.03
CA THR A 47 -11.89 -3.23 2.53
C THR A 47 -12.08 -1.90 3.27
N LEU A 48 -13.31 -1.52 3.61
CA LEU A 48 -13.60 -0.25 4.27
C LEU A 48 -12.99 -0.21 5.68
N GLU A 49 -13.12 -1.31 6.42
CA GLU A 49 -12.53 -1.43 7.75
C GLU A 49 -11.01 -1.45 7.69
N PHE A 50 -10.45 -2.10 6.66
CA PHE A 50 -9.02 -2.13 6.42
C PHE A 50 -8.45 -0.75 6.05
N LEU A 51 -9.10 0.00 5.15
CA LEU A 51 -8.59 1.28 4.63
C LEU A 51 -8.87 2.48 5.53
N PHE A 52 -10.09 2.57 6.08
CA PHE A 52 -10.52 3.73 6.87
C PHE A 52 -10.44 3.49 8.39
N GLY A 53 -10.16 2.26 8.80
CA GLY A 53 -9.84 1.93 10.19
C GLY A 53 -8.36 2.04 10.49
N LYS A 54 -7.88 1.15 11.38
CA LYS A 54 -6.45 0.98 11.67
C LYS A 54 -6.02 -0.39 11.12
N PRO A 55 -5.18 -0.46 10.06
CA PRO A 55 -4.77 -1.72 9.46
C PRO A 55 -4.16 -2.70 10.46
N GLU A 56 -3.41 -2.22 11.44
CA GLU A 56 -2.79 -3.05 12.47
C GLU A 56 -3.87 -3.68 13.36
N LYS A 57 -4.82 -2.87 13.83
CA LYS A 57 -5.94 -3.36 14.64
C LYS A 57 -6.79 -4.35 13.85
N PHE A 58 -7.05 -4.06 12.58
CA PHE A 58 -7.76 -4.98 11.69
C PHE A 58 -7.09 -6.35 11.69
N VAL A 59 -5.77 -6.42 11.45
CA VAL A 59 -5.03 -7.68 11.44
C VAL A 59 -5.07 -8.36 12.81
N PHE A 60 -4.78 -7.64 13.91
CA PHE A 60 -4.78 -8.22 15.26
C PHE A 60 -6.14 -8.77 15.69
N ASP A 61 -7.23 -8.08 15.37
CA ASP A 61 -8.58 -8.53 15.70
C ASP A 61 -8.93 -9.83 14.95
N ARG A 62 -8.49 -9.97 13.69
CA ARG A 62 -8.66 -11.20 12.91
C ARG A 62 -7.75 -12.33 13.39
N MET A 63 -6.53 -12.00 13.80
CA MET A 63 -5.63 -12.98 14.42
C MET A 63 -6.27 -13.59 15.68
N LYS A 64 -6.84 -12.74 16.54
CA LYS A 64 -7.53 -13.18 17.76
C LYS A 64 -8.81 -13.97 17.47
N LYS A 65 -9.57 -13.57 16.43
CA LYS A 65 -10.88 -14.15 16.12
C LYS A 65 -10.80 -15.46 15.33
N TYR A 66 -9.86 -15.58 14.40
CA TYR A 66 -9.82 -16.67 13.43
C TYR A 66 -8.61 -17.58 13.62
N SER A 67 -7.40 -17.03 13.64
CA SER A 67 -6.15 -17.77 13.84
C SER A 67 -4.98 -16.81 13.96
N SER A 68 -4.07 -17.06 14.90
CA SER A 68 -2.84 -16.28 15.10
C SER A 68 -1.87 -16.36 13.92
N ASP A 69 -2.00 -17.39 13.08
CA ASP A 69 -0.96 -17.75 12.10
C ASP A 69 -1.40 -17.42 10.66
N ILE A 70 -2.67 -17.66 10.33
CA ILE A 70 -3.18 -17.49 8.97
C ILE A 70 -4.69 -17.33 8.93
N PHE A 71 -5.19 -16.35 8.19
CA PHE A 71 -6.63 -16.19 7.97
C PHE A 71 -6.96 -15.71 6.56
N LYS A 72 -8.20 -15.93 6.11
CA LYS A 72 -8.71 -15.40 4.84
C LYS A 72 -9.59 -14.17 5.05
N THR A 73 -9.52 -13.24 4.11
CA THR A 73 -10.35 -12.04 4.03
C THR A 73 -10.60 -11.66 2.57
N ARG A 74 -11.36 -10.59 2.33
CA ARG A 74 -11.43 -9.93 1.03
C ARG A 74 -11.14 -8.45 1.23
N ILE A 75 -10.04 -7.96 0.67
CA ILE A 75 -9.61 -6.56 0.76
C ILE A 75 -9.16 -6.06 -0.61
N LEU A 76 -9.42 -4.78 -0.91
CA LEU A 76 -9.06 -4.13 -2.17
C LEU A 76 -9.64 -4.86 -3.40
N GLY A 77 -10.80 -5.49 -3.25
CA GLY A 77 -11.47 -6.27 -4.29
C GLY A 77 -10.97 -7.71 -4.46
N GLU A 78 -9.89 -8.09 -3.77
CA GLU A 78 -9.25 -9.40 -3.92
C GLU A 78 -9.56 -10.34 -2.75
N LYS A 79 -9.68 -11.64 -3.03
CA LYS A 79 -9.69 -12.67 -1.99
C LYS A 79 -8.27 -12.86 -1.49
N THR A 80 -8.04 -12.53 -0.22
CA THR A 80 -6.70 -12.41 0.35
C THR A 80 -6.51 -13.40 1.48
N VAL A 81 -5.36 -14.07 1.50
CA VAL A 81 -4.89 -14.82 2.66
C VAL A 81 -3.83 -13.98 3.36
N VAL A 82 -4.03 -13.69 4.64
CA VAL A 82 -3.08 -12.98 5.48
C VAL A 82 -2.31 -14.02 6.26
N ILE A 83 -1.00 -14.08 6.04
CA ILE A 83 -0.06 -14.91 6.77
C ILE A 83 0.55 -14.03 7.87
N CYS A 84 0.56 -14.52 9.09
CA CYS A 84 0.92 -13.76 10.28
C CYS A 84 2.16 -14.35 10.98
N GLY A 85 2.77 -13.52 11.81
CA GLY A 85 3.90 -13.92 12.66
C GLY A 85 5.23 -14.11 11.93
N PRO A 86 6.34 -14.26 12.69
CA PRO A 86 7.68 -14.39 12.14
C PRO A 86 7.85 -15.61 11.21
N ASP A 87 7.29 -16.76 11.60
CA ASP A 87 7.43 -18.01 10.82
C ASP A 87 6.68 -17.93 9.50
N GLY A 88 5.46 -17.39 9.51
CA GLY A 88 4.67 -17.15 8.32
C GLY A 88 5.34 -16.15 7.37
N ASN A 89 5.87 -15.04 7.90
CA ASN A 89 6.63 -14.08 7.12
C ASN A 89 7.88 -14.71 6.51
N LYS A 90 8.63 -15.50 7.28
CA LYS A 90 9.82 -16.22 6.78
C LYS A 90 9.43 -17.17 5.65
N TYR A 91 8.33 -17.91 5.79
CA TYR A 91 7.82 -18.80 4.74
C TYR A 91 7.46 -18.04 3.46
N LEU A 92 6.73 -16.93 3.58
CA LEU A 92 6.35 -16.08 2.44
C LEU A 92 7.58 -15.53 1.71
N PHE A 93 8.51 -14.90 2.43
CA PHE A 93 9.67 -14.25 1.82
C PHE A 93 10.75 -15.22 1.33
N SER A 94 10.87 -16.41 1.92
CA SER A 94 11.83 -17.44 1.46
C SER A 94 11.36 -18.16 0.18
N ASN A 95 10.06 -18.08 -0.13
CA ASN A 95 9.45 -18.72 -1.29
C ASN A 95 8.95 -17.73 -2.35
N GLU A 96 9.40 -16.47 -2.28
CA GLU A 96 9.14 -15.49 -3.33
C GLU A 96 9.72 -15.98 -4.68
N GLN A 97 8.97 -15.78 -5.76
CA GLN A 97 9.21 -16.27 -7.12
C GLN A 97 9.19 -17.81 -7.28
N LYS A 98 8.97 -18.59 -6.21
CA LYS A 98 8.77 -20.05 -6.26
C LYS A 98 7.30 -20.42 -6.06
N LEU A 99 6.72 -19.92 -4.97
CA LEU A 99 5.32 -20.15 -4.59
C LEU A 99 4.49 -18.86 -4.62
N PHE A 100 5.15 -17.70 -4.51
CA PHE A 100 4.50 -16.40 -4.41
C PHE A 100 5.07 -15.42 -5.42
N THR A 101 4.22 -14.58 -5.99
CA THR A 101 4.64 -13.46 -6.85
C THR A 101 4.15 -12.13 -6.27
N ALA A 102 4.93 -11.07 -6.50
CA ALA A 102 4.60 -9.75 -5.99
C ALA A 102 3.32 -9.21 -6.67
N PHE A 103 2.29 -8.99 -5.87
CA PHE A 103 1.03 -8.41 -6.31
C PHE A 103 0.97 -6.91 -6.00
N ARG A 104 0.34 -6.14 -6.89
CA ARG A 104 -0.07 -4.74 -6.62
C ARG A 104 -1.51 -4.54 -7.09
N PRO A 105 -2.36 -3.86 -6.28
CA PRO A 105 -3.70 -3.47 -6.69
C PRO A 105 -3.72 -2.70 -8.02
N HIS A 106 -4.82 -2.77 -8.74
CA HIS A 106 -4.96 -2.17 -10.07
C HIS A 106 -4.65 -0.66 -10.09
N SER A 107 -5.12 0.08 -9.08
CA SER A 107 -4.83 1.52 -8.92
C SER A 107 -3.33 1.79 -8.79
N MET A 108 -2.63 1.03 -7.95
CA MET A 108 -1.17 1.14 -7.79
C MET A 108 -0.44 0.78 -9.07
N ARG A 109 -0.87 -0.29 -9.76
CA ARG A 109 -0.28 -0.64 -11.06
C ARG A 109 -0.42 0.50 -12.05
N LYS A 110 -1.57 1.16 -12.14
CA LYS A 110 -1.78 2.29 -13.06
C LYS A 110 -0.89 3.48 -12.70
N LEU A 111 -0.76 3.79 -11.41
CA LEU A 111 0.10 4.87 -10.91
C LEU A 111 1.58 4.63 -11.28
N PHE A 112 2.11 3.44 -10.97
CA PHE A 112 3.52 3.12 -11.17
C PHE A 112 3.88 2.71 -12.61
N ARG A 113 2.89 2.38 -13.47
CA ARG A 113 3.09 2.01 -14.88
C ARG A 113 2.73 3.12 -15.87
N SER A 114 2.45 4.33 -15.41
CA SER A 114 2.10 5.47 -16.27
C SER A 114 3.17 5.81 -17.33
N HIS A 115 4.37 5.21 -17.25
CA HIS A 115 5.45 5.33 -18.25
C HIS A 115 5.83 4.03 -18.99
N GLN A 116 5.28 2.86 -18.65
CA GLN A 116 5.66 1.58 -19.27
C GLN A 116 4.42 0.80 -19.70
N ALA A 117 3.93 1.11 -20.90
CA ALA A 117 2.73 0.51 -21.48
C ALA A 117 2.88 -0.98 -21.87
N ALA A 118 4.09 -1.56 -21.83
CA ALA A 118 4.36 -2.86 -22.46
C ALA A 118 5.23 -3.85 -21.66
N ALA A 119 5.46 -3.65 -20.36
CA ALA A 119 6.24 -4.62 -19.56
C ALA A 119 5.34 -5.73 -18.96
N PRO A 120 5.86 -6.97 -18.79
CA PRO A 120 5.11 -8.09 -18.21
C PRO A 120 4.44 -7.75 -16.88
N ILE A 121 3.30 -8.41 -16.61
CA ILE A 121 2.52 -8.21 -15.38
C ILE A 121 3.35 -8.47 -14.12
N GLU A 122 4.36 -9.33 -14.23
CA GLU A 122 5.29 -9.69 -13.18
C GLU A 122 6.43 -8.68 -13.11
N VAL A 123 6.57 -8.03 -11.95
CA VAL A 123 7.82 -7.35 -11.61
C VAL A 123 8.80 -8.47 -11.26
N SER A 124 9.56 -8.92 -12.25
CA SER A 124 10.65 -9.88 -12.04
C SER A 124 11.59 -9.31 -10.97
N ARG A 125 11.84 -10.09 -9.91
CA ARG A 125 12.75 -9.74 -8.81
C ARG A 125 14.14 -9.42 -9.32
N GLU A 126 14.52 -10.00 -10.45
CA GLU A 126 15.77 -9.76 -11.16
C GLU A 126 15.84 -8.32 -11.65
N ALA A 127 14.76 -7.77 -12.23
CA ALA A 127 14.71 -6.37 -12.65
C ALA A 127 14.77 -5.40 -11.46
N ALA A 128 13.97 -5.64 -10.41
CA ALA A 128 13.95 -4.80 -9.22
C ALA A 128 15.29 -4.85 -8.44
N SER A 129 15.86 -6.05 -8.29
CA SER A 129 17.14 -6.23 -7.60
C SER A 129 18.32 -5.74 -8.43
N LYS A 130 18.25 -5.78 -9.77
CA LYS A 130 19.26 -5.18 -10.65
C LYS A 130 19.28 -3.66 -10.54
N ILE A 131 18.12 -3.01 -10.39
CA ILE A 131 18.03 -1.57 -10.11
C ILE A 131 18.62 -1.26 -8.73
N LEU A 132 18.22 -2.01 -7.69
CA LEU A 132 18.69 -1.78 -6.32
C LEU A 132 20.20 -2.04 -6.15
N ARG A 133 20.72 -3.06 -6.84
CA ARG A 133 22.15 -3.43 -6.85
C ARG A 133 22.96 -2.67 -7.89
N SER A 134 22.31 -1.84 -8.71
CA SER A 134 23.01 -1.04 -9.71
C SER A 134 24.07 -0.17 -9.02
N PRO A 135 25.27 -0.04 -9.61
CA PRO A 135 26.30 0.81 -9.04
C PRO A 135 25.79 2.24 -8.89
N GLY A 136 25.93 2.81 -7.68
CA GLY A 136 25.74 4.24 -7.46
C GLY A 136 24.44 4.68 -6.78
N PHE A 137 23.52 3.78 -6.39
CA PHE A 137 22.26 4.18 -5.77
C PHE A 137 22.16 3.88 -4.26
N LEU A 138 22.34 2.63 -3.82
CA LEU A 138 22.29 2.25 -2.38
C LEU A 138 23.50 1.43 -1.92
N LYS A 139 24.60 1.46 -2.67
CA LYS A 139 25.84 0.85 -2.21
C LYS A 139 26.47 1.68 -1.09
N PRO A 140 27.18 1.07 -0.13
CA PRO A 140 27.84 1.81 0.96
C PRO A 140 28.66 3.00 0.46
N GLU A 141 29.40 2.83 -0.64
CA GLU A 141 30.25 3.89 -1.20
C GLU A 141 29.42 5.08 -1.73
N ALA A 142 28.23 4.81 -2.29
CA ALA A 142 27.31 5.85 -2.74
C ALA A 142 26.69 6.58 -1.54
N LEU A 143 26.30 5.85 -0.50
CA LEU A 143 25.73 6.43 0.73
C LEU A 143 26.72 7.35 1.44
N VAL A 144 28.01 6.97 1.51
CA VAL A 144 29.07 7.83 2.06
C VAL A 144 29.19 9.14 1.26
N ARG A 145 29.06 9.10 -0.06
CA ARG A 145 29.07 10.30 -0.91
C ARG A 145 27.84 11.19 -0.69
N TYR A 146 26.69 10.60 -0.35
CA TYR A 146 25.48 11.36 -0.05
C TYR A 146 25.53 12.06 1.30
N LEU A 147 26.25 11.49 2.27
CA LEU A 147 26.25 11.92 3.67
C LEU A 147 26.55 13.41 3.83
N GLY A 148 27.63 13.91 3.22
CA GLY A 148 28.01 15.32 3.33
C GLY A 148 26.95 16.26 2.75
N LYS A 149 26.30 15.87 1.66
CA LYS A 149 25.22 16.66 1.05
C LYS A 149 23.91 16.58 1.85
N MET A 150 23.59 15.40 2.39
CA MET A 150 22.45 15.20 3.30
C MET A 150 22.57 16.06 4.55
N ASP A 151 23.75 16.06 5.18
CA ASP A 151 24.04 16.84 6.38
C ASP A 151 23.91 18.35 6.11
N SER A 152 24.57 18.85 5.06
CA SER A 152 24.48 20.26 4.66
C SER A 152 23.03 20.71 4.38
N ILE A 153 22.24 19.92 3.66
CA ILE A 153 20.83 20.24 3.39
C ILE A 153 20.01 20.20 4.69
N THR A 154 20.27 19.23 5.57
CA THR A 154 19.56 19.11 6.85
C THR A 154 19.84 20.33 7.74
N GLN A 155 21.10 20.73 7.88
CA GLN A 155 21.49 21.92 8.64
C GLN A 155 20.84 23.18 8.08
N GLN A 156 20.86 23.37 6.75
CA GLN A 156 20.20 24.51 6.11
C GLN A 156 18.69 24.55 6.39
N GLN A 157 18.01 23.39 6.33
CA GLN A 157 16.57 23.30 6.61
C GLN A 157 16.28 23.55 8.10
N MET A 158 17.13 23.09 9.01
CA MET A 158 17.01 23.39 10.44
C MET A 158 17.18 24.89 10.70
N GLN A 159 18.21 25.53 10.15
CA GLN A 159 18.39 26.98 10.25
C GLN A 159 17.19 27.77 9.71
N THR A 160 16.62 27.33 8.58
CA THR A 160 15.52 28.05 7.94
C THR A 160 14.18 27.86 8.64
N TYR A 161 13.89 26.64 9.09
CA TYR A 161 12.53 26.27 9.52
C TYR A 161 12.40 25.95 11.00
N TRP A 162 13.50 25.73 11.71
CA TRP A 162 13.55 25.34 13.12
C TRP A 162 14.17 26.43 14.00
N GLU A 163 15.38 26.88 13.69
CA GLU A 163 16.11 27.80 14.57
C GLU A 163 15.31 29.08 14.85
N GLY A 164 15.30 29.49 16.12
CA GLY A 164 14.57 30.67 16.58
C GLY A 164 13.04 30.51 16.66
N LYS A 165 12.50 29.30 16.47
CA LYS A 165 11.07 29.03 16.67
C LYS A 165 10.79 28.30 17.98
N ASP A 166 9.76 28.75 18.68
CA ASP A 166 9.28 28.11 19.91
C ASP A 166 8.59 26.76 19.64
N GLU A 167 8.05 26.57 18.43
CA GLU A 167 7.36 25.35 18.01
C GLU A 167 7.75 24.95 16.58
N VAL A 168 7.98 23.65 16.37
CA VAL A 168 8.24 23.05 15.06
C VAL A 168 7.29 21.89 14.80
N LYS A 169 6.57 21.96 13.67
CA LYS A 169 5.71 20.87 13.20
C LYS A 169 6.57 19.77 12.59
N ALA A 170 6.81 18.70 13.36
CA ALA A 170 7.73 17.62 12.98
C ALA A 170 7.35 16.91 11.66
N PHE A 171 6.07 16.60 11.43
CA PHE A 171 5.64 15.91 10.21
C PHE A 171 5.86 16.75 8.94
N PRO A 172 5.39 18.01 8.85
CA PRO A 172 5.71 18.88 7.71
C PRO A 172 7.21 19.06 7.49
N PHE A 173 7.98 19.23 8.57
CA PHE A 173 9.43 19.38 8.47
C PHE A 173 10.11 18.14 7.88
N ALA A 174 9.82 16.95 8.44
CA ALA A 174 10.39 15.69 7.96
C ALA A 174 9.98 15.40 6.52
N LYS A 175 8.73 15.69 6.15
CA LYS A 175 8.23 15.57 4.78
C LYS A 175 8.99 16.48 3.80
N THR A 176 9.15 17.75 4.13
CA THR A 176 9.91 18.70 3.29
C THR A 176 11.36 18.22 3.13
N LEU A 177 12.03 17.90 4.24
CA LEU A 177 13.41 17.44 4.23
C LEU A 177 13.58 16.18 3.36
N THR A 178 12.78 15.14 3.58
CA THR A 178 12.89 13.88 2.84
C THR A 178 12.58 14.04 1.35
N LEU A 179 11.58 14.84 0.97
CA LEU A 179 11.27 15.12 -0.43
C LEU A 179 12.33 15.98 -1.11
N SER A 180 12.90 16.97 -0.42
CA SER A 180 14.01 17.78 -0.94
C SER A 180 15.25 16.92 -1.21
N LEU A 181 15.61 16.04 -0.27
CA LEU A 181 16.70 15.09 -0.46
C LEU A 181 16.42 14.13 -1.63
N ALA A 182 15.20 13.59 -1.73
CA ALA A 182 14.80 12.74 -2.85
C ALA A 182 14.90 13.48 -4.19
N CYS A 183 14.45 14.73 -4.28
CA CYS A 183 14.59 15.54 -5.50
C CYS A 183 16.06 15.78 -5.87
N ARG A 184 16.92 16.01 -4.87
CA ARG A 184 18.36 16.24 -5.10
C ARG A 184 19.05 14.97 -5.61
N PHE A 185 18.85 13.83 -4.95
CA PHE A 185 19.56 12.60 -5.27
C PHE A 185 18.95 11.79 -6.40
N PHE A 186 17.62 11.79 -6.56
CA PHE A 186 16.94 10.94 -7.54
C PHE A 186 16.55 11.68 -8.82
N LEU A 187 16.27 12.99 -8.73
CA LEU A 187 15.95 13.80 -9.92
C LEU A 187 17.14 14.65 -10.39
N GLY A 188 18.24 14.68 -9.63
CA GLY A 188 19.40 15.53 -9.92
C GLY A 188 19.06 17.03 -9.93
N SER A 189 17.99 17.43 -9.23
CA SER A 189 17.50 18.80 -9.26
C SER A 189 18.25 19.64 -8.24
N ASP A 190 18.98 20.64 -8.73
CA ASP A 190 19.73 21.55 -7.88
C ASP A 190 18.99 22.86 -7.57
N ASP A 191 17.91 23.13 -8.32
CA ASP A 191 17.08 24.34 -8.25
C ASP A 191 16.12 24.32 -7.03
N PRO A 192 16.29 25.22 -6.06
CA PRO A 192 15.41 25.32 -4.89
C PRO A 192 13.94 25.59 -5.22
N GLU A 193 13.64 26.37 -6.27
CA GLU A 193 12.26 26.72 -6.63
C GLU A 193 11.53 25.52 -7.24
N ARG A 194 12.21 24.75 -8.08
CA ARG A 194 11.69 23.50 -8.61
C ARG A 194 11.46 22.46 -7.51
N ILE A 195 12.37 22.36 -6.55
CA ILE A 195 12.20 21.47 -5.38
C ILE A 195 10.99 21.92 -4.56
N ALA A 196 10.88 23.22 -4.24
CA ALA A 196 9.77 23.74 -3.45
C ALA A 196 8.41 23.48 -4.11
N ARG A 197 8.31 23.70 -5.43
CA ARG A 197 7.10 23.37 -6.22
C ARG A 197 6.76 21.88 -6.21
N LEU A 198 7.75 20.99 -6.27
CA LEU A 198 7.50 19.56 -6.19
C LEU A 198 7.02 19.17 -4.79
N VAL A 199 7.70 19.65 -3.75
CA VAL A 199 7.34 19.39 -2.34
C VAL A 199 5.91 19.84 -2.04
N SER A 200 5.45 20.97 -2.58
CA SER A 200 4.09 21.47 -2.34
C SER A 200 2.98 20.63 -2.99
N ASN A 201 3.31 19.78 -3.96
CA ASN A 201 2.33 18.89 -4.63
C ASN A 201 2.09 17.57 -3.89
N PHE A 202 2.93 17.24 -2.91
CA PHE A 202 2.81 16.04 -2.09
C PHE A 202 2.43 16.42 -0.68
#